data_AF-A0A1V5RPD2-F1
#
_entry.id   AF-A0A1V5RPD2-F1
#
_cell.length_a   1.000
_cell.length_b   1.000
_cell.length_c   1.000
_cell.angle_alpha   90.00
_cell.angle_beta   90.00
_cell.angle_gamma   90.00
#
_symmetry.space_group_name_H-M   'P 1'
#
loop_
_entity.id
_entity.type
_entity.pdbx_description
1 polymer ?
#
loop_
_entity_poly.entity_id
_entity_poly.type
_entity_poly.pdbx_seq_one_letter_code
_entity_poly.pdbx_strand_id
1 'polypeptide(L)' 'MTIVIKRRPNESVTAFVNRANQVIRKSGILLEARKRKFNYPQPNKRAKKLSAIHKIKVLQEVERKKKWGLN' A
#
# COMPACT_ATOMS: atom_id res chain seq x y z
N MET A 1 10.85 1.12 13.22
CA MET A 1 11.56 1.05 11.91
C MET A 1 11.97 2.46 11.54
N THR A 2 13.22 2.64 11.13
CA THR A 2 13.75 3.96 10.75
C THR A 2 14.31 3.84 9.34
N ILE A 3 13.80 4.68 8.44
CA ILE A 3 14.27 4.74 7.04
C ILE A 3 15.13 5.98 6.92
N VAL A 4 16.41 5.79 6.58
CA VAL A 4 17.34 6.90 6.36
C VAL A 4 17.64 6.98 4.87
N ILE A 5 17.35 8.14 4.27
CA ILE A 5 17.54 8.39 2.83
C ILE A 5 18.43 9.61 2.69
N LYS A 6 19.66 9.40 2.23
CA LYS A 6 20.62 10.48 1.95
C LYS A 6 20.56 10.89 0.48
N ARG A 7 20.76 12.17 0.21
CA ARG A 7 20.90 12.71 -1.15
C ARG A 7 22.23 12.23 -1.73
N ARG A 8 22.21 11.80 -3.00
CA ARG A 8 23.42 11.38 -3.71
C ARG A 8 24.19 12.62 -4.21
N PRO A 9 25.51 12.52 -4.42
CA PRO A 9 26.25 13.60 -5.08
C PRO A 9 25.66 13.85 -6.47
N ASN A 10 25.53 15.13 -6.86
CA ASN A 10 24.95 15.59 -8.13
C ASN A 10 23.49 15.20 -8.41
N GLU A 11 22.74 14.70 -7.42
CA GLU A 11 21.30 14.46 -7.55
C GLU A 11 20.53 15.78 -7.43
N SER A 12 19.63 16.08 -8.36
CA SER A 12 18.73 17.23 -8.21
C SER A 12 17.78 17.04 -7.02
N VAL A 13 17.32 18.13 -6.41
CA VAL A 13 16.41 18.06 -5.24
C VAL A 13 15.12 17.33 -5.59
N THR A 14 14.57 17.57 -6.79
CA THR A 14 13.34 16.92 -7.27
C THR A 14 13.52 15.42 -7.46
N ALA A 15 14.64 14.98 -8.05
CA ALA A 15 14.97 13.56 -8.21
C ALA A 15 15.10 12.87 -6.84
N PHE A 16 15.76 13.53 -5.88
CA PHE A 16 15.88 13.04 -4.51
C PHE A 16 14.51 12.84 -3.85
N VAL A 17 13.61 13.83 -3.91
CA VAL A 17 12.27 13.76 -3.31
C VAL A 17 11.46 12.62 -3.95
N ASN A 18 11.49 12.47 -5.27
CA ASN A 18 10.79 11.39 -5.96
C ASN A 18 11.29 10.01 -5.53
N ARG A 19 12.62 9.83 -5.44
CA ARG A 19 13.23 8.60 -4.95
C ARG A 19 12.86 8.33 -3.49
N ALA A 20 12.93 9.35 -2.64
CA ALA A 20 12.55 9.23 -1.24
C ALA A 20 11.09 8.79 -1.09
N ASN A 21 10.18 9.42 -1.82
CA ASN A 21 8.77 9.05 -1.86
C ASN A 21 8.55 7.62 -2.34
N GLN A 22 9.28 7.18 -3.37
CA GLN A 22 9.19 5.80 -3.86
C GLN A 22 9.66 4.79 -2.80
N VAL A 23 10.76 5.06 -2.10
CA VAL A 23 11.27 4.22 -1.01
C VAL A 23 10.25 4.15 0.13
N ILE A 24 9.71 5.30 0.56
CA ILE A 24 8.69 5.36 1.62
C ILE A 24 7.44 4.56 1.22
N ARG A 25 6.94 4.72 -0.01
CA ARG A 25 5.79 3.96 -0.51
C ARG A 25 6.06 2.45 -0.54
N LYS A 26 7.20 2.02 -1.06
CA LYS A 26 7.58 0.60 -1.14
C LYS A 26 7.78 -0.03 0.23
N SER A 27 8.26 0.74 1.20
CA SER A 27 8.49 0.26 2.57
C SER A 27 7.18 -0.08 3.31
N GLY A 28 6.05 0.49 2.90
CA GLY A 28 4.78 0.30 3.59
C GLY A 28 4.69 0.92 4.99
N ILE A 29 5.71 1.67 5.44
CA ILE A 29 5.79 2.20 6.81
C ILE A 29 4.59 3.06 7.21
N LEU A 30 4.05 3.82 6.25
CA LEU A 30 2.85 4.65 6.48
C LEU A 30 1.59 3.80 6.68
N LEU A 31 1.47 2.67 5.98
CA LEU A 31 0.36 1.73 6.14
C LEU A 31 0.45 1.02 7.49
N GLU A 32 1.65 0.63 7.89
CA GLU A 32 1.91 0.01 9.19
C GLU A 32 1.61 0.99 10.34
N ALA A 33 2.10 2.23 10.25
CA ALA A 33 1.81 3.28 11.23
C ALA A 33 0.30 3.54 11.36
N ARG A 34 -0.41 3.63 10.23
CA ARG A 34 -1.88 3.78 10.23
C ARG A 34 -2.58 2.59 10.87
N LYS A 35 -2.14 1.36 10.57
CA LYS A 35 -2.73 0.13 11.13
C LYS A 35 -2.49 0.03 12.64
N ARG A 36 -1.31 0.45 13.12
CA ARG A 36 -0.93 0.42 14.53
C ARG A 36 -1.46 1.60 15.34
N LYS A 37 -2.04 2.62 14.71
CA LYS A 37 -2.57 3.82 15.38
C LYS A 37 -3.60 3.46 16.46
N PHE A 38 -4.41 2.44 16.23
CA PHE A 38 -5.39 1.95 17.19
C PHE A 38 -5.17 0.47 17.46
N ASN A 39 -5.47 0.04 18.68
CA ASN A 39 -5.47 -1.38 19.01
C ASN A 39 -6.73 -2.03 18.45
N TYR A 40 -6.57 -2.97 17.53
CA TYR A 40 -7.66 -3.77 16.98
C TYR A 40 -7.46 -5.23 17.38
N PRO A 41 -8.52 -5.93 17.84
CA PRO A 41 -8.43 -7.36 18.13
C PRO A 41 -8.13 -8.14 16.84
N GLN A 42 -7.47 -9.28 16.99
CA GLN A 42 -7.19 -10.17 15.86
C GLN A 42 -8.50 -10.64 15.22
N PRO A 43 -8.63 -10.62 13.89
CA PRO A 43 -9.85 -11.03 13.22
C PRO A 43 -10.11 -12.53 13.44
N ASN A 44 -11.35 -12.88 13.77
CA ASN A 44 -11.78 -14.27 13.89
C ASN A 44 -11.86 -14.97 12.52
N LYS A 45 -12.05 -16.31 12.52
CA LYS A 45 -12.09 -17.11 11.27
C LYS A 45 -13.13 -16.60 10.26
N ARG A 46 -14.32 -16.20 10.74
CA ARG A 46 -15.40 -15.66 9.89
C ARG A 46 -15.01 -14.34 9.24
N ALA A 47 -14.43 -13.42 10.00
CA ALA A 47 -13.97 -12.13 9.49
C ALA A 47 -12.88 -12.29 8.41
N LYS A 48 -11.93 -13.22 8.62
CA LYS A 48 -10.93 -13.57 7.60
C LYS A 48 -11.57 -14.11 6.32
N LYS A 49 -12.55 -15.03 6.44
CA LYS A 49 -13.28 -15.60 5.30
C LYS A 49 -14.03 -14.52 4.51
N LEU A 50 -14.77 -13.64 5.20
CA LEU A 50 -15.53 -12.56 4.54
C LEU A 50 -14.61 -11.58 3.81
N SER A 51 -13.47 -11.22 4.42
CA SER A 51 -12.45 -10.38 3.78
C SER A 51 -11.91 -11.01 2.50
N ALA A 52 -11.62 -12.32 2.51
CA ALA A 52 -11.15 -13.04 1.34
C ALA A 52 -12.21 -13.08 0.22
N ILE A 53 -13.47 -13.35 0.55
CA ILE A 53 -14.59 -13.36 -0.42
C ILE A 53 -14.74 -11.98 -1.05
N HIS A 54 -14.71 -10.91 -0.25
CA HIS A 54 -14.79 -9.55 -0.76
C HIS A 54 -13.64 -9.24 -1.72
N LYS A 55 -12.40 -9.63 -1.38
CA LYS A 55 -11.23 -9.43 -2.25
C LYS A 55 -11.41 -10.10 -3.62
N ILE A 56 -11.95 -11.31 -3.65
CA ILE A 56 -12.21 -12.04 -4.90
C ILE A 56 -13.25 -11.28 -5.75
N LYS A 57 -14.36 -10.85 -5.15
CA LYS A 57 -15.40 -10.07 -5.86
C LYS A 57 -14.85 -8.78 -6.48
N VAL A 58 -14.06 -8.03 -5.71
CA VAL A 58 -13.44 -6.79 -6.21
C VAL A 58 -12.50 -7.07 -7.38
N LEU A 59 -11.71 -8.14 -7.32
CA LEU A 59 -10.82 -8.52 -8.42
C LEU A 59 -11.61 -8.87 -9.70
N GLN A 60 -12.71 -9.61 -9.56
CA GLN A 60 -13.61 -9.93 -10.68
C GLN A 60 -14.24 -8.67 -11.28
N GLU A 61 -14.67 -7.71 -10.45
CA GLU A 61 -15.20 -6.43 -10.92
C GLU A 61 -14.15 -5.61 -11.68
N VAL A 62 -12.91 -5.58 -11.18
CA VAL A 62 -11.80 -4.91 -11.86
C VAL A 62 -11.52 -5.55 -13.21
N GLU A 63 -11.49 -6.88 -13.30
CA GLU A 63 -11.33 -7.59 -14.57
C GLU A 63 -12.48 -7.32 -15.54
N ARG A 64 -13.72 -7.28 -15.05
CA ARG A 64 -14.90 -6.94 -15.86
C ARG A 64 -14.80 -5.51 -16.41
N LYS A 65 -14.42 -4.54 -15.58
CA LYS A 65 -14.23 -3.13 -15.98
C LYS A 65 -13.12 -3.00 -17.03
N LYS A 66 -11.99 -3.69 -16.83
CA LYS A 66 -10.91 -3.77 -17.81
C LYS A 66 -11.40 -4.30 -19.16
N LYS A 67 -12.20 -5.36 -19.18
CA LYS A 67 -12.79 -5.93 -20.41
C LYS A 67 -13.72 -4.94 -21.13
N TRP A 68 -14.39 -4.06 -20.37
CA TRP A 68 -15.32 -3.06 -20.93
C TRP A 68 -14.63 -1.74 -21.31
N GLY A 69 -13.29 -1.65 -21.20
CA GLY A 69 -12.55 -0.42 -21.50
C GLY A 69 -12.76 0.71 -20.48
N LEU A 70 -13.36 0.40 -19.32
CA LEU A 70 -13.54 1.33 -18.20
C LEU A 70 -12.31 1.23 -17.29
N ASN A 71 -11.21 1.88 -17.65
CA ASN A 71 -10.01 2.00 -16.81
C ASN A 71 -9.63 3.46 -16.60
#